data_AF-A0A1E7I9G3-F1
#
_entry.id   AF-A0A1E7I9G3-F1
#
_cell.length_a   1.000
_cell.length_b   1.000
_cell.length_c   1.000
_cell.angle_alpha   90.00
_cell.angle_beta   90.00
_cell.angle_gamma   90.00
#
_symmetry.space_group_name_H-M   'P 1'
#
loop_
_entity.id
_entity.type
_entity.pdbx_description
1 polymer ?
#
loop_
_entity_poly.entity_id
_entity_poly.type
_entity_poly.pdbx_seq_one_letter_code
_entity_poly.pdbx_strand_id
1 'polypeptide(L)'
;MKILRVQLIPKIRNVLLLSFISIFISGCAIFGSSIDHAIELTNEKEHEKAVQYLTGIIESGATPLTKAEAFMLRGENYTSLREYRYAYRDLQVAWKVSCEIYQSTPISETPPPTDNSTSSFSSAKACTETVPFLIDELKPFTSDFAAIMATQEASALTKEHFPELAK
;
A
#
# COMPACT_ATOMS: atom_id res chain seq x y z
N MET A 1 -0.60 -39.07 -60.64
CA MET A 1 -0.13 -38.92 -59.24
C MET A 1 0.73 -37.66 -59.10
N LYS A 2 0.13 -36.45 -58.95
CA LYS A 2 0.91 -35.19 -58.77
C LYS A 2 0.13 -33.94 -58.31
N ILE A 3 -1.16 -34.05 -57.91
CA ILE A 3 -2.01 -32.85 -57.71
C ILE A 3 -2.36 -32.59 -56.23
N LEU A 4 -2.14 -33.54 -55.32
CA LEU A 4 -2.58 -33.40 -53.92
C LEU A 4 -1.62 -32.68 -52.95
N ARG A 5 -0.42 -32.27 -53.38
CA ARG A 5 0.57 -31.65 -52.47
C ARG A 5 0.52 -30.11 -52.40
N VAL A 6 -0.21 -29.44 -53.30
CA VAL A 6 -0.13 -27.97 -53.44
C VAL A 6 -1.12 -27.21 -52.55
N GLN A 7 -2.16 -27.88 -52.04
CA GLN A 7 -3.22 -27.23 -51.25
C GLN A 7 -3.03 -27.33 -49.73
N LEU A 8 -2.08 -28.15 -49.26
CA LEU A 8 -1.87 -28.37 -47.81
C LEU A 8 -0.99 -27.30 -47.16
N ILE A 9 -0.09 -26.70 -47.94
CA ILE A 9 0.90 -25.72 -47.46
C ILE A 9 0.27 -24.38 -47.03
N PRO A 10 -0.71 -23.78 -47.75
CA PRO A 10 -1.26 -22.48 -47.33
C PRO A 10 -2.18 -22.58 -46.11
N LYS A 11 -2.84 -23.72 -45.87
CA LYS A 11 -3.71 -23.91 -44.70
C LYS A 11 -2.94 -23.99 -43.39
N ILE A 12 -1.76 -24.61 -43.39
CA ILE A 12 -0.90 -24.70 -42.19
C ILE A 12 -0.31 -23.33 -41.86
N ARG A 13 0.04 -22.52 -42.88
CA ARG A 13 0.60 -21.17 -42.67
C ARG A 13 -0.41 -20.20 -42.03
N ASN A 14 -1.69 -20.27 -42.42
CA ASN A 14 -2.72 -19.39 -41.84
C ASN A 14 -3.12 -19.78 -40.41
N VAL A 15 -3.10 -21.07 -40.05
CA VAL A 15 -3.37 -21.52 -38.67
C VAL A 15 -2.23 -21.12 -37.74
N LEU A 16 -0.97 -21.19 -38.19
CA LEU A 16 0.18 -20.76 -37.40
C LEU A 16 0.20 -19.23 -37.17
N LEU A 17 -0.21 -18.44 -38.17
CA LEU A 17 -0.29 -16.97 -38.05
C LEU A 17 -1.43 -16.53 -37.12
N LEU A 18 -2.57 -17.23 -37.12
CA LEU A 18 -3.67 -16.95 -36.19
C LEU A 18 -3.33 -17.30 -34.74
N SER A 19 -2.51 -18.33 -34.49
CA SER A 19 -2.07 -18.65 -33.11
C SER A 19 -1.02 -17.68 -32.58
N PHE A 20 -0.25 -17.01 -33.45
CA PHE A 20 0.70 -15.98 -33.02
C PHE A 20 0.01 -14.65 -32.69
N ILE A 21 -1.11 -14.32 -33.34
CA ILE A 21 -1.87 -13.09 -33.05
C ILE A 21 -2.66 -13.21 -31.74
N SER A 22 -3.16 -14.40 -31.38
CA SER A 22 -3.85 -14.60 -30.10
C SER A 22 -2.92 -14.50 -28.87
N ILE A 23 -1.60 -14.62 -29.04
CA ILE A 23 -0.64 -14.42 -27.93
C ILE A 23 -0.40 -12.94 -27.63
N PHE A 24 -0.64 -12.03 -28.59
CA PHE A 24 -0.46 -10.58 -28.38
C PHE A 24 -1.71 -9.87 -27.84
N ILE A 25 -2.88 -10.51 -27.83
CA ILE A 25 -4.12 -9.91 -27.29
C ILE A 25 -4.32 -10.27 -25.80
N SER A 26 -3.57 -11.23 -25.27
CA SER A 26 -3.58 -11.58 -23.83
C SER A 26 -2.67 -10.69 -22.97
N GLY A 27 -2.09 -9.64 -23.54
CA GLY A 27 -1.14 -8.74 -22.88
C GLY A 27 -1.74 -7.54 -22.13
N CYS A 28 -3.08 -7.42 -22.02
CA CYS A 28 -3.70 -6.48 -21.08
C CYS A 28 -3.96 -7.17 -19.73
N ALA A 29 -2.91 -7.74 -19.13
CA ALA A 29 -3.00 -8.25 -17.77
C ALA A 29 -2.51 -7.14 -16.81
N ILE A 30 -3.48 -6.58 -16.09
CA ILE A 30 -3.34 -6.13 -14.69
C ILE A 30 -2.60 -4.80 -14.50
N PHE A 31 -3.27 -3.69 -14.82
CA PHE A 31 -3.05 -2.42 -14.12
C PHE A 31 -4.15 -2.22 -13.09
N GLY A 32 -4.01 -2.95 -11.99
CA GLY A 32 -4.93 -2.90 -10.86
C GLY A 32 -4.27 -3.56 -9.68
N SER A 33 -3.30 -2.88 -9.07
CA SER A 33 -2.85 -3.18 -7.71
C SER A 33 -4.02 -2.92 -6.77
N SER A 34 -5.00 -3.82 -6.70
CA SER A 34 -6.21 -3.55 -5.94
C SER A 34 -5.90 -3.70 -4.45
N ILE A 35 -6.31 -2.68 -3.69
CA ILE A 35 -6.20 -2.67 -2.23
C ILE A 35 -7.06 -3.80 -1.62
N ASP A 36 -8.06 -4.29 -2.35
CA ASP A 36 -9.00 -5.32 -1.90
C ASP A 36 -8.32 -6.58 -1.36
N HIS A 37 -7.26 -7.04 -2.01
CA HIS A 37 -6.55 -8.23 -1.53
C HIS A 37 -5.81 -7.97 -0.20
N ALA A 38 -5.28 -6.76 -0.01
CA ALA A 38 -4.71 -6.37 1.28
C ALA A 38 -5.79 -6.30 2.37
N ILE A 39 -6.99 -5.81 2.03
CA ILE A 39 -8.13 -5.77 2.94
C ILE A 39 -8.56 -7.19 3.34
N GLU A 40 -8.63 -8.11 2.38
CA GLU A 40 -8.92 -9.53 2.63
C GLU A 40 -7.92 -10.14 3.60
N LEU A 41 -6.61 -10.01 3.33
CA LEU A 41 -5.55 -10.48 4.23
C LEU A 41 -5.66 -9.86 5.64
N THR A 42 -6.01 -8.57 5.72
CA THR A 42 -6.23 -7.87 7.00
C THR A 42 -7.40 -8.47 7.77
N ASN A 43 -8.52 -8.74 7.08
CA ASN A 43 -9.72 -9.34 7.67
C ASN A 43 -9.48 -10.80 8.13
N GLU A 44 -8.62 -11.53 7.42
CA GLU A 44 -8.17 -12.87 7.79
C GLU A 44 -7.11 -12.87 8.91
N LYS A 45 -6.72 -11.69 9.41
CA LYS A 45 -5.67 -11.49 10.43
C LYS A 45 -4.28 -11.93 9.96
N GLU A 46 -4.07 -12.05 8.65
CA GLU A 46 -2.79 -12.32 8.04
C GLU A 46 -1.95 -11.02 7.90
N HIS A 47 -1.76 -10.32 9.02
CA HIS A 47 -1.23 -8.95 9.05
C HIS A 47 0.16 -8.80 8.41
N GLU A 48 1.06 -9.79 8.60
CA GLU A 48 2.40 -9.78 7.99
C GLU A 48 2.34 -9.87 6.46
N LYS A 49 1.46 -10.73 5.94
CA LYS A 49 1.26 -10.86 4.48
C LYS A 49 0.59 -9.62 3.91
N ALA A 50 -0.38 -9.03 4.63
CA ALA A 50 -0.98 -7.76 4.26
C ALA A 50 0.09 -6.66 4.15
N VAL A 51 0.98 -6.55 5.14
CA VAL A 51 2.12 -5.60 5.13
C VAL A 51 3.04 -5.82 3.92
N GLN A 52 3.40 -7.07 3.63
CA GLN A 52 4.26 -7.40 2.49
C GLN A 52 3.61 -7.01 1.16
N TYR A 53 2.33 -7.34 1.00
CA TYR A 53 1.57 -7.01 -0.22
C TYR A 53 1.44 -5.49 -0.40
N LEU A 54 1.10 -4.76 0.67
CA LEU A 54 0.96 -3.31 0.66
C LEU A 54 2.29 -2.59 0.35
N THR A 55 3.41 -3.16 0.77
CA THR A 55 4.74 -2.64 0.41
C THR A 55 4.94 -2.69 -1.10
N GLY A 56 4.55 -3.77 -1.76
CA GLY A 56 4.56 -3.87 -3.22
C GLY A 56 3.71 -2.79 -3.90
N ILE A 57 2.53 -2.47 -3.35
CA ILE A 57 1.68 -1.39 -3.87
C ILE A 57 2.37 -0.03 -3.72
N ILE A 58 2.93 0.27 -2.55
CA ILE A 58 3.57 1.55 -2.23
C ILE A 58 4.79 1.81 -3.14
N GLU A 59 5.58 0.78 -3.41
CA GLU A 59 6.78 0.86 -4.25
C GLU A 59 6.48 0.83 -5.76
N SER A 60 5.25 0.51 -6.14
CA SER A 60 4.81 0.47 -7.54
C SER A 60 4.53 1.87 -8.14
N GLY A 61 4.11 1.89 -9.40
CA GLY A 61 3.58 3.08 -10.09
C GLY A 61 2.14 3.46 -9.72
N ALA A 62 1.60 2.97 -8.59
CA ALA A 62 0.24 3.28 -8.13
C ALA A 62 -0.02 4.80 -7.95
N THR A 63 -1.28 5.20 -8.05
CA THR A 63 -1.69 6.61 -7.90
C THR A 63 -1.44 7.13 -6.47
N PRO A 64 -1.29 8.45 -6.25
CA PRO A 64 -1.19 9.01 -4.91
C PRO A 64 -2.34 8.60 -3.99
N LEU A 65 -3.56 8.51 -4.51
CA LEU A 65 -4.73 8.07 -3.75
C LEU A 65 -4.57 6.62 -3.28
N THR A 66 -4.22 5.71 -4.19
CA THR A 66 -3.97 4.30 -3.87
C THR A 66 -2.81 4.15 -2.89
N LYS A 67 -1.76 4.96 -3.02
CA LYS A 67 -0.63 4.94 -2.08
C LYS A 67 -1.04 5.45 -0.70
N ALA A 68 -1.85 6.50 -0.61
CA ALA A 68 -2.37 7.01 0.66
C ALA A 68 -3.17 5.94 1.40
N GLU A 69 -4.07 5.25 0.69
CA GLU A 69 -4.83 4.12 1.21
C GLU A 69 -3.92 2.97 1.63
N ALA A 70 -2.91 2.64 0.81
CA ALA A 70 -1.96 1.58 1.13
C ALA A 70 -1.14 1.88 2.38
N PHE A 71 -0.66 3.13 2.54
CA PHE A 71 0.04 3.56 3.75
C PHE A 71 -0.86 3.50 4.97
N MET A 72 -2.13 3.92 4.85
CA MET A 72 -3.09 3.86 5.95
C MET A 72 -3.31 2.41 6.41
N LEU A 73 -3.67 1.53 5.47
CA LEU A 73 -3.95 0.13 5.76
C LEU A 73 -2.70 -0.62 6.27
N ARG A 74 -1.50 -0.28 5.77
CA ARG A 74 -0.26 -0.88 6.25
C ARG A 74 0.05 -0.41 7.68
N GLY A 75 -0.23 0.87 7.97
CA GLY A 75 -0.15 1.43 9.31
C GLY A 75 -1.05 0.70 10.31
N GLU A 76 -2.31 0.44 9.95
CA GLU A 76 -3.25 -0.34 10.76
C GLU A 76 -2.77 -1.78 11.00
N ASN A 77 -2.24 -2.46 9.98
CA ASN A 77 -1.66 -3.79 10.14
C ASN A 77 -0.42 -3.79 11.05
N TYR A 78 0.45 -2.77 10.95
CA TYR A 78 1.55 -2.61 11.89
C TYR A 78 1.08 -2.36 13.33
N THR A 79 -0.03 -1.64 13.53
CA THR A 79 -0.66 -1.49 14.85
C THR A 79 -1.09 -2.85 15.40
N SER A 80 -1.74 -3.68 14.59
CA SER A 80 -2.14 -5.05 14.98
C SER A 80 -0.93 -5.95 15.32
N LEU A 81 0.20 -5.75 14.64
CA LEU A 81 1.47 -6.42 14.92
C LEU A 81 2.25 -5.81 16.10
N ARG A 82 1.75 -4.72 16.70
CA ARG A 82 2.42 -3.94 17.76
C ARG A 82 3.74 -3.30 17.33
N GLU A 83 3.92 -3.11 16.04
CA GLU A 83 5.08 -2.41 15.46
C GLU A 83 4.82 -0.89 15.40
N TYR A 84 4.54 -0.29 16.57
CA TYR A 84 3.98 1.05 16.67
C TYR A 84 4.81 2.16 16.01
N ARG A 85 6.14 2.00 15.95
CA ARG A 85 7.02 2.95 15.25
C ARG A 85 6.76 2.97 13.74
N TYR A 86 6.59 1.79 13.15
CA TYR A 86 6.30 1.68 11.71
C TYR A 86 4.87 2.08 11.41
N ALA A 87 3.92 1.70 12.28
CA ALA A 87 2.53 2.15 12.21
C ALA A 87 2.43 3.68 12.20
N TYR A 88 3.05 4.35 13.17
CA TYR A 88 3.02 5.81 13.31
C TYR A 88 3.58 6.52 12.07
N ARG A 89 4.74 6.06 11.57
CA ARG A 89 5.36 6.62 10.36
C ARG A 89 4.45 6.49 9.15
N ASP A 90 3.86 5.31 8.93
CA ASP A 90 3.01 5.06 7.78
C ASP A 90 1.72 5.88 7.85
N LEU A 91 1.11 5.98 9.03
CA LEU A 91 -0.07 6.83 9.24
C LEU A 91 0.25 8.31 9.03
N GLN A 92 1.42 8.81 9.43
CA GLN A 92 1.82 10.19 9.13
C GLN A 92 1.91 10.46 7.62
N VAL A 93 2.46 9.51 6.85
CA VAL A 93 2.53 9.62 5.39
C VAL A 93 1.13 9.57 4.79
N ALA A 94 0.30 8.61 5.22
CA ALA A 94 -1.09 8.50 4.78
C ALA A 94 -1.87 9.80 5.04
N TRP A 95 -1.70 10.40 6.22
CA TRP A 95 -2.33 11.65 6.59
C TRP A 95 -1.91 12.80 5.67
N LYS A 96 -0.60 12.97 5.49
CA LYS A 96 -0.04 14.02 4.64
C LYS A 96 -0.58 13.93 3.22
N VAL A 97 -0.47 12.76 2.59
CA VAL A 97 -0.90 12.56 1.20
C VAL A 97 -2.42 12.73 1.07
N SER A 98 -3.20 12.23 2.03
CA SER A 98 -4.66 12.40 2.02
C SER A 98 -5.07 13.87 2.09
N CYS A 99 -4.41 14.65 2.94
CA CYS A 99 -4.66 16.08 3.05
C CYS A 99 -4.21 16.86 1.81
N GLU A 100 -3.07 16.50 1.21
CA GLU A 100 -2.64 17.10 -0.06
C GLU A 100 -3.67 16.85 -1.17
N ILE A 101 -4.19 15.63 -1.28
CA ILE A 101 -5.26 15.30 -2.25
C ILE A 101 -6.53 16.09 -1.93
N TYR A 102 -6.97 16.08 -0.68
CA TYR A 102 -8.19 16.78 -0.26
C TYR A 102 -8.12 18.29 -0.56
N GLN A 103 -6.98 18.93 -0.30
CA GLN A 103 -6.79 20.36 -0.52
C GLN A 103 -6.60 20.75 -2.00
N SER A 104 -6.07 19.83 -2.81
CA SER A 104 -5.84 20.07 -4.25
C SER A 104 -7.04 19.72 -5.13
N THR A 105 -8.05 19.04 -4.59
CA THR A 105 -9.27 18.69 -5.32
C THR A 105 -10.26 19.86 -5.29
N PRO A 106 -10.70 20.40 -6.44
CA PRO A 106 -11.70 21.46 -6.46
C PRO A 106 -13.03 20.96 -5.87
N ILE A 107 -13.65 21.78 -5.01
CA ILE A 107 -14.85 21.51 -4.19
C ILE A 107 -16.08 21.06 -5.02
N SER A 108 -16.02 21.11 -6.36
CA SER A 108 -17.13 20.83 -7.26
C SER A 108 -17.27 19.36 -7.70
N GLU A 109 -16.37 18.46 -7.31
CA GLU A 109 -16.39 17.05 -7.75
C GLU A 109 -16.28 16.06 -6.58
N THR A 110 -17.07 16.25 -5.53
CA THR A 110 -17.42 15.11 -4.65
C THR A 110 -18.65 14.45 -5.27
N PRO A 111 -18.52 13.41 -6.12
CA PRO A 111 -19.68 12.60 -6.44
C PRO A 111 -20.25 12.05 -5.11
N PRO A 112 -21.58 12.03 -4.95
CA PRO A 112 -22.19 11.37 -3.79
C PRO A 112 -21.70 9.92 -3.72
N PRO A 113 -21.57 9.35 -2.51
CA PRO A 113 -21.17 7.96 -2.35
C PRO A 113 -22.14 7.12 -3.19
N THR A 114 -21.61 6.52 -4.25
CA THR A 114 -22.40 5.61 -5.08
C THR A 114 -22.46 4.32 -4.30
N ASP A 115 -23.57 4.12 -3.60
CA ASP A 115 -23.94 2.87 -2.94
C ASP A 115 -23.78 1.73 -3.97
N ASN A 116 -22.66 1.00 -3.91
CA ASN A 116 -22.41 -0.36 -4.44
C ASN A 116 -20.91 -0.69 -4.68
N SER A 117 -19.95 0.02 -4.09
CA SER A 117 -18.59 -0.51 -3.90
C SER A 117 -18.25 -0.63 -2.42
N THR A 118 -17.84 -1.82 -2.01
CA THR A 118 -17.08 -2.10 -0.78
C THR A 118 -16.15 -0.94 -0.43
N SER A 119 -16.34 -0.34 0.75
CA SER A 119 -15.65 0.82 1.36
C SER A 119 -14.66 1.58 0.45
N SER A 120 -15.15 2.50 -0.38
CA SER A 120 -14.29 3.40 -1.14
C SER A 120 -13.56 4.36 -0.19
N PHE A 121 -12.23 4.29 -0.17
CA PHE A 121 -11.38 5.21 0.59
C PHE A 121 -11.65 6.67 0.21
N SER A 122 -11.87 7.52 1.21
CA SER A 122 -12.11 8.96 1.04
C SER A 122 -10.92 9.74 1.60
N SER A 123 -10.21 10.47 0.74
CA SER A 123 -9.08 11.32 1.14
C SER A 123 -9.50 12.42 2.12
N ALA A 124 -10.71 12.97 1.97
CA ALA A 124 -11.28 13.94 2.92
C ALA A 124 -11.42 13.31 4.32
N LYS A 125 -12.09 12.17 4.41
CA LYS A 125 -12.31 11.46 5.68
C LYS A 125 -10.98 11.00 6.30
N ALA A 126 -10.06 10.48 5.49
CA ALA A 126 -8.72 10.10 5.92
C ALA A 126 -7.93 11.29 6.48
N CYS A 127 -8.03 12.46 5.84
CA CYS A 127 -7.36 13.69 6.28
C CYS A 127 -7.94 14.25 7.58
N THR A 128 -9.26 14.33 7.72
CA THR A 128 -9.89 15.10 8.81
C THR A 128 -10.28 14.26 10.02
N GLU A 129 -10.49 12.95 9.84
CA GLU A 129 -11.07 12.08 10.88
C GLU A 129 -10.24 10.82 11.11
N THR A 130 -10.16 9.94 10.11
CA THR A 130 -9.69 8.56 10.33
C THR A 130 -8.22 8.48 10.72
N VAL A 131 -7.32 9.08 9.95
CA VAL A 131 -5.89 8.97 10.24
C VAL A 131 -5.48 9.75 11.51
N PRO A 132 -5.98 10.98 11.75
CA PRO A 132 -5.76 11.66 13.03
C PRO A 132 -6.16 10.84 14.25
N PHE A 133 -7.32 10.15 14.19
CA PHE A 133 -7.77 9.26 15.26
C PHE A 133 -6.78 8.11 15.49
N LEU A 134 -6.39 7.40 14.42
CA LEU A 134 -5.42 6.30 14.52
C LEU A 134 -4.06 6.74 15.07
N ILE A 135 -3.59 7.94 14.69
CA ILE A 135 -2.36 8.52 15.22
C ILE A 135 -2.47 8.82 16.71
N ASP A 136 -3.63 9.32 17.16
CA ASP A 136 -3.88 9.64 18.57
C ASP A 136 -3.84 8.37 19.45
N GLU A 137 -4.43 7.27 18.97
CA GLU A 137 -4.37 5.96 19.64
C GLU A 137 -2.94 5.42 19.82
N LEU A 138 -2.01 5.82 18.95
CA LEU A 138 -0.60 5.42 19.02
C LEU A 138 0.24 6.29 19.94
N LYS A 139 -0.26 7.45 20.42
CA LYS A 139 0.53 8.38 21.25
C LYS A 139 1.12 7.74 22.52
N PRO A 140 0.37 6.92 23.30
CA PRO A 140 0.93 6.30 24.50
C PRO A 140 2.16 5.44 24.20
N PHE A 141 2.09 4.64 23.13
CA PHE A 141 3.15 3.69 22.78
C PHE A 141 4.38 4.35 22.16
N THR A 142 4.18 5.45 21.43
CA THR A 142 5.27 6.20 20.79
C THR A 142 5.98 7.14 21.78
N SER A 143 5.26 7.70 22.75
CA SER A 143 5.83 8.52 23.82
C SER A 143 6.75 7.72 24.74
N ASP A 144 6.33 6.54 25.18
CA ASP A 144 7.15 5.67 26.04
C ASP A 144 8.42 5.23 25.31
N PHE A 145 8.32 4.92 24.02
CA PHE A 145 9.47 4.59 23.20
C PHE A 145 10.45 5.78 23.07
N ALA A 146 9.96 6.99 22.83
CA ALA A 146 10.80 8.19 22.77
C ALA A 146 11.51 8.45 24.11
N ALA A 147 10.82 8.25 25.23
CA ALA A 147 11.40 8.36 26.56
C ALA A 147 12.49 7.31 26.82
N ILE A 148 12.25 6.04 26.44
CA ILE A 148 13.22 4.95 26.57
C ILE A 148 14.45 5.22 25.71
N MET A 149 14.28 5.62 24.44
CA MET A 149 15.40 5.93 23.55
C MET A 149 16.21 7.13 24.04
N ALA A 150 15.55 8.21 24.47
CA ALA A 150 16.23 9.37 25.07
C ALA A 150 17.04 8.98 26.31
N THR A 151 16.53 8.04 27.13
CA THR A 151 17.26 7.52 28.30
C THR A 151 18.47 6.69 27.89
N GLN A 152 18.35 5.86 26.86
CA GLN A 152 19.47 5.07 26.33
C GLN A 152 20.55 5.96 25.70
N GLU A 153 20.16 6.96 24.92
CA GLU A 153 21.07 7.96 24.36
C GLU A 153 21.78 8.76 25.47
N ALA A 154 21.03 9.24 26.47
CA ALA A 154 21.61 9.92 27.63
C ALA A 154 22.58 9.02 28.42
N SER A 155 22.25 7.73 28.58
CA SER A 155 23.13 6.76 29.22
C SER A 155 24.41 6.52 28.41
N ALA A 156 24.31 6.40 27.09
CA ALA A 156 25.46 6.24 26.20
C ALA A 156 26.39 7.46 26.28
N LEU A 157 25.83 8.67 26.21
CA LEU A 157 26.56 9.93 26.28
C LEU A 157 27.23 10.10 27.66
N THR A 158 26.55 9.72 28.74
CA THR A 158 27.11 9.75 30.10
C THR A 158 28.29 8.77 30.22
N LYS A 159 28.19 7.56 29.66
CA LYS A 159 29.30 6.60 29.65
C LYS A 159 30.50 7.08 28.84
N GLU A 160 30.27 7.80 27.75
CA GLU A 160 31.32 8.40 26.93
C GLU A 160 32.05 9.53 27.68
N HIS A 161 31.30 10.44 28.30
CA HIS A 161 31.87 11.63 28.95
C HIS A 161 32.32 11.40 30.39
N PHE A 162 31.78 10.40 31.08
CA PHE A 162 32.04 10.10 32.48
C PHE A 162 32.23 8.59 32.68
N PRO A 163 33.30 7.99 32.12
CA PRO A 163 33.54 6.55 32.19
C PRO A 163 33.69 6.02 33.61
N GLU A 164 34.07 6.87 34.57
CA GLU A 164 34.14 6.56 36.00
C GLU A 164 32.77 6.28 36.64
N LEU A 165 31.69 6.83 36.07
CA LEU A 165 30.30 6.61 36.52
C LEU A 165 29.69 5.34 35.91
N ALA A 166 30.38 4.67 34.98
CA ALA A 166 29.87 3.51 34.25
C ALA A 166 30.05 2.17 35.01
N LYS A 167 30.42 2.20 36.30
CA LYS A 167 30.67 1.01 37.13
C LYS A 167 29.43 0.49 37.85
#